data_AF-A0A7R9MJT5-F1
#
_entry.id   AF-A0A7R9MJT5-F1
#
_cell.length_a   1.000
_cell.length_b   1.000
_cell.length_c   1.000
_cell.angle_alpha   90.00
_cell.angle_beta   90.00
_cell.angle_gamma   90.00
#
_symmetry.space_group_name_H-M   'P 1'
#
loop_
_entity.id
_entity.type
_entity.pdbx_description
1 polymer ?
#
loop_
_entity_poly.entity_id
_entity_poly.type
_entity_poly.pdbx_seq_one_letter_code
_entity_poly.pdbx_strand_id
1 'polypeptide(L)'
;MGVCHSADIEPVFGIPFLDTKRFNDRERYISENMIDIFSTFAKTGKPPAIGGADWPEFYAIGNKTLYPYYEVTNYPKNDTNFSFGLKNTECERLFKPFVEN
;
A
#
# COMPACT_ATOMS: atom_id res chain seq x y z
N MET A 1 7.29 16.54 6.31
CA MET A 1 5.82 16.46 6.08
C MET A 1 5.53 15.06 5.56
N GLY A 2 4.46 14.42 6.05
CA GLY A 2 4.03 13.09 5.58
C GLY A 2 3.10 13.18 4.37
N VAL A 3 2.53 12.04 3.97
CA VAL A 3 1.49 11.95 2.94
C VAL A 3 0.16 12.41 3.54
N CYS A 4 -0.55 13.31 2.86
CA CYS A 4 -1.84 13.82 3.32
C CYS A 4 -3.00 12.98 2.78
N HIS A 5 -4.19 13.21 3.32
CA HIS A 5 -5.42 12.60 2.83
C HIS A 5 -5.60 12.90 1.33
N SER A 6 -6.00 11.88 0.57
CA SER A 6 -6.28 11.93 -0.88
C SER A 6 -5.07 12.08 -1.81
N ALA A 7 -3.83 12.11 -1.29
CA ALA A 7 -2.63 12.17 -2.13
C ALA A 7 -2.38 10.89 -2.96
N ASP A 8 -3.14 9.83 -2.69
CA ASP A 8 -3.15 8.58 -3.44
C ASP A 8 -4.07 8.64 -4.68
N ILE A 9 -4.98 9.61 -4.77
CA ILE A 9 -5.92 9.71 -5.89
C ILE A 9 -5.18 9.98 -7.20
N GLU A 10 -4.30 10.98 -7.25
CA GLU A 10 -3.57 11.31 -8.48
C GLU A 10 -2.79 10.12 -9.06
N PRO A 11 -1.96 9.39 -8.29
CA PRO A 11 -1.23 8.24 -8.82
C PRO A 11 -2.15 7.05 -9.16
N VAL A 12 -3.24 6.80 -8.43
CA VAL A 12 -4.19 5.72 -8.78
C VAL A 12 -4.88 5.97 -10.12
N PHE A 13 -5.24 7.22 -10.40
CA PHE A 13 -5.96 7.60 -11.62
C PHE A 13 -5.06 7.97 -12.80
N GLY A 14 -3.74 7.82 -12.67
CA GLY A 14 -2.82 8.09 -13.79
C GLY A 14 -2.62 9.56 -14.10
N ILE A 15 -2.98 10.47 -13.19
CA ILE A 15 -2.83 11.91 -13.41
C ILE A 15 -1.38 12.32 -13.72
N PRO A 16 -0.33 11.71 -13.12
CA PRO A 16 1.07 11.98 -13.49
C PRO A 16 1.43 11.74 -14.96
N PHE A 17 0.66 10.93 -15.68
CA PHE A 17 0.84 10.71 -17.13
C PHE A 17 0.08 11.74 -17.97
N LEU A 18 -0.97 12.36 -17.43
CA LEU A 18 -1.78 13.36 -18.11
C LEU A 18 -1.19 14.77 -17.98
N ASP A 19 -0.61 15.08 -16.82
CA ASP A 19 -0.02 16.39 -16.50
C ASP A 19 1.50 16.29 -16.31
N THR A 20 2.22 16.06 -17.41
CA THR A 20 3.68 15.84 -17.39
C THR A 20 4.49 17.06 -16.96
N LYS A 21 3.89 18.25 -16.88
CA LYS A 21 4.52 19.48 -16.38
C LYS A 21 4.48 19.58 -14.86
N ARG A 22 3.38 19.13 -14.25
CA ARG A 22 3.21 19.14 -12.78
C ARG A 22 3.97 18.01 -12.09
N PHE A 23 4.05 16.86 -12.75
CA PHE A 23 4.64 15.65 -12.15
C PHE A 23 5.99 15.30 -12.76
N ASN A 24 6.88 14.79 -11.93
CA ASN A 24 8.18 14.29 -12.35
C ASN A 24 8.14 12.78 -12.69
N ASP A 25 9.27 12.23 -13.16
CA ASP A 25 9.37 10.81 -13.52
C ASP A 25 9.16 9.86 -12.33
N ARG A 26 9.51 10.32 -11.13
CA ARG A 26 9.33 9.53 -9.91
C ARG A 26 7.84 9.38 -9.58
N GLU A 27 7.05 10.42 -9.74
CA GLU A 27 5.61 10.39 -9.51
C GLU A 27 4.89 9.59 -10.60
N ARG A 28 5.38 9.65 -11.85
CA ARG A 28 4.95 8.73 -12.92
C ARG A 28 5.20 7.27 -12.55
N TYR A 29 6.39 6.95 -12.05
CA TYR A 29 6.71 5.60 -11.60
C TYR A 29 5.81 5.14 -10.45
N ILE A 30 5.53 5.99 -9.47
CA ILE A 30 4.57 5.67 -8.39
C ILE A 30 3.18 5.41 -8.97
N SER A 31 2.73 6.23 -9.92
CA SER A 31 1.44 6.04 -10.59
C SER A 31 1.36 4.74 -11.39
N GLU A 32 2.40 4.41 -12.15
CA GLU A 32 2.52 3.12 -12.85
C GLU A 32 2.35 1.96 -11.86
N ASN A 33 3.06 2.04 -10.73
CA ASN A 33 3.01 1.01 -9.69
C ASN A 33 1.61 0.84 -9.11
N MET A 34 0.93 1.94 -8.79
CA MET A 34 -0.42 1.89 -8.23
C MET A 34 -1.41 1.34 -9.25
N ILE A 35 -1.36 1.81 -10.50
CA ILE A 35 -2.22 1.30 -11.58
C ILE A 35 -2.02 -0.20 -11.80
N ASP A 36 -0.77 -0.67 -11.82
CA ASP A 36 -0.45 -2.10 -11.95
C ASP A 36 -1.02 -2.92 -10.77
N ILE A 37 -0.84 -2.45 -9.54
CA ILE A 37 -1.40 -3.09 -8.33
C ILE A 37 -2.92 -3.19 -8.42
N PHE A 38 -3.60 -2.07 -8.65
CA PHE A 38 -5.07 -2.01 -8.68
C PHE A 38 -5.65 -2.79 -9.86
N SER A 39 -5.06 -2.65 -11.05
CA SER A 39 -5.58 -3.32 -12.25
C SER A 39 -5.34 -4.83 -12.23
N THR A 40 -4.22 -5.30 -11.69
CA THR A 40 -3.97 -6.74 -11.53
C THR A 40 -4.90 -7.32 -10.47
N PHE A 41 -5.06 -6.65 -9.32
CA PHE A 41 -6.02 -7.07 -8.30
C PHE A 41 -7.45 -7.12 -8.85
N ALA A 42 -7.88 -6.12 -9.61
CA ALA A 42 -9.21 -6.10 -10.23
C ALA A 42 -9.43 -7.28 -11.20
N LYS A 43 -8.37 -7.77 -11.87
CA LYS A 43 -8.44 -8.89 -12.82
C LYS A 43 -8.45 -10.26 -12.14
N THR A 44 -7.64 -10.43 -11.09
CA THR A 44 -7.30 -11.77 -10.56
C THR A 44 -7.74 -11.98 -9.11
N GLY A 45 -8.15 -10.91 -8.42
CA GLY A 45 -8.35 -10.90 -6.97
C GLY A 45 -7.06 -10.89 -6.16
N LYS A 46 -5.88 -10.75 -6.80
CA LYS A 46 -4.56 -10.71 -6.14
C LYS A 46 -3.69 -9.60 -6.72
N PRO A 47 -2.95 -8.83 -5.89
CA PRO A 47 -1.95 -7.89 -6.40
C PRO A 47 -0.85 -8.63 -7.20
N PRO A 48 -0.07 -7.92 -8.03
CA PRO A 48 1.07 -8.51 -8.71
C PRO A 48 2.17 -8.86 -7.71
N ALA A 49 3.08 -9.77 -8.09
CA ALA A 49 4.30 -10.00 -7.33
C ALA A 49 5.16 -8.72 -7.33
N ILE A 50 5.77 -8.39 -6.18
CA ILE A 50 6.59 -7.21 -5.98
C ILE A 50 8.01 -7.66 -5.61
N GLY A 51 9.01 -7.23 -6.39
CA GLY A 51 10.40 -7.65 -6.16
C GLY A 51 10.63 -9.16 -6.32
N GLY A 52 9.74 -9.88 -7.00
CA GLY A 52 9.79 -11.34 -7.12
C GLY A 52 9.12 -12.10 -5.97
N ALA A 53 8.54 -11.40 -4.98
CA ALA A 53 7.77 -11.99 -3.90
C ALA A 53 6.27 -11.72 -4.06
N ASP A 54 5.44 -12.72 -3.74
CA ASP A 54 3.99 -12.55 -3.69
C ASP A 54 3.61 -11.65 -2.51
N TRP A 55 2.61 -10.78 -2.71
CA TRP A 55 2.02 -10.02 -1.61
C TRP A 55 1.19 -10.96 -0.74
N PRO A 56 1.57 -11.20 0.54
CA PRO A 56 0.84 -12.12 1.39
C PRO A 56 -0.58 -11.60 1.71
N GLU A 57 -1.57 -12.47 1.55
CA GLU A 57 -2.94 -12.22 2.00
C GLU A 57 -2.98 -12.07 3.53
N PHE A 58 -4.06 -11.50 4.08
CA PHE A 58 -4.27 -11.53 5.53
C PHE A 58 -4.51 -12.97 5.98
N TYR A 59 -3.86 -13.39 7.07
CA TYR A 59 -3.98 -14.78 7.53
C TYR A 59 -4.02 -14.89 9.06
N ALA A 60 -4.73 -15.91 9.54
CA ALA A 60 -4.85 -16.20 10.96
C ALA A 60 -3.77 -17.19 11.42
N ILE A 61 -3.16 -16.90 12.57
CA ILE A 61 -2.32 -17.82 13.34
C ILE A 61 -2.95 -17.98 14.73
N GLY A 62 -3.62 -19.12 14.95
CA GLY A 62 -4.39 -19.35 16.17
C GLY A 62 -5.48 -18.29 16.36
N ASN A 63 -5.43 -17.56 17.48
CA ASN A 63 -6.40 -16.49 17.79
C ASN A 63 -5.94 -15.10 17.33
N LYS A 64 -4.86 -14.99 16.54
CA LYS A 64 -4.34 -13.72 16.04
C LYS A 64 -4.45 -13.66 14.52
N THR A 65 -4.91 -12.54 14.00
CA THR A 65 -4.81 -12.24 12.57
C THR A 65 -3.54 -11.44 12.33
N LEU A 66 -2.75 -11.85 11.35
CA LEU A 66 -1.64 -11.06 10.83
C LEU A 66 -2.12 -10.21 9.66
N TYR A 67 -1.65 -8.97 9.65
CA TYR A 67 -1.99 -7.96 8.64
C TYR A 67 -0.71 -7.54 7.89
N PRO A 68 -0.25 -8.35 6.91
CA PRO A 68 0.80 -7.95 5.99
C PRO A 68 0.39 -6.69 5.22
N TYR A 69 1.32 -5.78 5.00
CA TYR A 69 1.11 -4.62 4.14
C TYR A 69 2.36 -4.35 3.31
N TYR A 70 2.15 -3.68 2.19
CA TYR A 70 3.21 -3.17 1.34
C TYR A 70 3.28 -1.65 1.46
N GLU A 71 4.45 -1.11 1.76
CA GLU A 71 4.66 0.33 1.80
C GLU A 71 5.03 0.85 0.40
N VAL A 72 4.13 1.65 -0.19
CA VAL A 72 4.44 2.40 -1.42
C VAL A 72 5.29 3.61 -1.04
N THR A 73 6.57 3.59 -1.42
CA THR A 73 7.54 4.61 -1.04
C THR A 73 8.06 5.42 -2.23
N ASN A 74 8.94 6.38 -1.93
CA ASN A 74 9.75 7.08 -2.91
C ASN A 74 10.98 6.28 -3.41
N TYR A 75 11.04 4.96 -3.14
CA TYR A 75 12.04 4.05 -3.72
C TYR A 75 11.41 3.03 -4.68
N PRO A 76 12.17 2.46 -5.64
CA PRO A 76 11.66 1.44 -6.56
C PRO A 76 10.94 0.28 -5.85
N LYS A 77 10.03 -0.39 -6.58
CA LYS A 77 9.34 -1.60 -6.09
C LYS A 77 10.39 -2.61 -5.60
N ASN A 78 10.36 -2.90 -4.30
CA ASN A 78 11.23 -3.91 -3.69
C ASN A 78 10.45 -4.75 -2.66
N ASP A 79 10.85 -6.00 -2.48
CA ASP A 79 10.27 -6.92 -1.50
C ASP A 79 10.53 -6.47 -0.05
N THR A 80 11.58 -5.68 0.19
CA THR A 80 11.91 -5.11 1.50
C THR A 80 10.87 -4.13 2.06
N ASN A 81 9.92 -3.69 1.23
CA ASN A 81 8.84 -2.78 1.68
C ASN A 81 7.61 -3.56 2.20
N PHE A 82 7.66 -4.89 2.22
CA PHE A 82 6.68 -5.70 2.95
C PHE A 82 6.94 -5.65 4.45
N SER A 83 5.88 -5.49 5.23
CA SER A 83 5.92 -5.49 6.69
C SER A 83 4.58 -5.99 7.26
N PHE A 84 4.47 -6.09 8.58
CA PHE A 84 3.30 -6.66 9.27
C PHE A 84 2.86 -5.76 10.42
N GLY A 85 1.56 -5.75 10.71
CA GLY A 85 1.04 -5.13 11.92
C GLY A 85 1.18 -3.60 11.93
N LEU A 86 0.83 -2.96 10.80
CA LEU A 86 0.79 -1.50 10.70
C LEU A 86 -0.06 -0.92 11.84
N LYS A 87 0.52 0.01 12.60
CA LYS A 87 -0.15 0.71 13.72
C LYS A 87 -0.69 -0.20 14.83
N ASN A 88 -0.15 -1.41 14.98
CA ASN A 88 -0.65 -2.37 15.96
C ASN A 88 -0.58 -1.84 17.41
N THR A 89 0.48 -1.10 17.76
CA THR A 89 0.61 -0.51 19.11
C THR A 89 -0.50 0.50 19.38
N GLU A 90 -0.77 1.40 18.44
CA GLU A 90 -1.83 2.39 18.56
C GLU A 90 -3.21 1.71 18.62
N CYS A 91 -3.48 0.73 17.76
CA CYS A 91 -4.72 -0.04 17.80
C CYS A 91 -4.95 -0.70 19.16
N GLU A 92 -3.98 -1.49 19.64
CA GLU A 92 -4.13 -2.29 20.86
C GLU A 92 -4.10 -1.47 22.15
N ARG A 93 -3.27 -0.42 22.22
CA ARG A 93 -3.06 0.31 23.47
C ARG A 93 -3.84 1.61 23.57
N LEU A 94 -4.18 2.25 22.46
CA LEU A 94 -4.82 3.57 22.46
C LEU A 94 -6.29 3.52 22.10
N PHE A 95 -6.72 2.65 21.19
CA PHE A 95 -8.11 2.65 20.71
C PHE A 95 -8.95 1.55 21.34
N LYS A 96 -8.50 0.29 21.27
CA LYS A 96 -9.29 -0.86 21.75
C LYS A 96 -9.82 -0.71 23.19
N PRO A 97 -9.04 -0.26 24.18
CA PRO A 97 -9.54 -0.13 25.56
C PRO A 97 -10.74 0.83 25.74
N PHE A 98 -10.97 1.72 24.77
CA PHE A 98 -12.07 2.68 24.83
C PHE A 98 -13.27 2.29 23.96
N VAL A 99 -13.09 1.35 23.02
CA VAL A 99 -14.11 0.97 22.03
C VAL A 99 -14.70 -0.41 22.30
N GLU A 100 -13.91 -1.34 22.85
CA GLU A 100 -14.28 -2.76 22.99
C GLU A 100 -14.65 -3.14 24.45
N ASN A 101 -15.19 -2.19 25.23
CA ASN A 101 -15.68 -2.46 26.59
C ASN A 101 -16.96 -3.31 26.61
#